data_AF-A0A0Q4I133-F1
#
_entry.id   AF-A0A0Q4I133-F1
#
_cell.length_a   1.000
_cell.length_b   1.000
_cell.length_c   1.000
_cell.angle_alpha   90.00
_cell.angle_beta   90.00
_cell.angle_gamma   90.00
#
_symmetry.space_group_name_H-M   'P 1'
#
loop_
_entity.id
_entity.type
_entity.pdbx_description
1 polymer ?
#
loop_
_entity_poly.entity_id
_entity_poly.type
_entity_poly.pdbx_seq_one_letter_code
_entity_poly.pdbx_strand_id
1 'polypeptide(L)'
;MNAIAAERIDAGHGPEVGIAALEKKPIGRIGALFPDPLDDDADDDEVVVTTRRAIGRVALVATETASRFQREAVGHDPMSWMFSPRRVFDGAAAIDACRDRDACMRGILVHGLGLGLDVERSAVDALLASDGEDDDFDESEFDYLYGGGAGAGGSSQSDRDAVARSTRLRLFTATIAETRENRMLQAFHASVARSAAEVRARLAGRFGPDLADAADIRLGIHPSAPLVIALVPSPVAAMIVQMGEDCASSAARTFAVDIQQVIQA
;
A
#
# COMPACT_ATOMS: atom_id res chain seq x y z
N MET A 1 23.09 -38.02 2.73
CA MET A 1 21.80 -38.45 2.15
C MET A 1 21.40 -39.73 2.85
N ASN A 2 20.57 -39.64 3.89
CA ASN A 2 20.05 -40.81 4.60
C ASN A 2 18.52 -40.82 4.45
N ALA A 3 18.03 -41.83 3.76
CA ALA A 3 16.62 -42.16 3.64
C ALA A 3 16.12 -42.71 4.97
N ILE A 4 14.97 -42.22 5.44
CA ILE A 4 14.25 -42.77 6.59
C ILE A 4 13.08 -43.57 6.03
N ALA A 5 13.18 -44.89 6.16
CA ALA A 5 12.12 -45.84 5.85
C ALA A 5 11.12 -45.90 7.02
N ALA A 6 9.84 -45.86 6.70
CA ALA A 6 8.73 -45.97 7.64
C ALA A 6 8.50 -47.43 8.04
N GLU A 7 8.42 -47.69 9.34
CA GLU A 7 8.07 -49.00 9.90
C GLU A 7 6.59 -49.00 10.31
N ARG A 8 5.82 -49.91 9.70
CA ARG A 8 4.43 -50.21 10.04
C ARG A 8 4.40 -51.08 11.31
N ILE A 9 3.58 -50.71 12.28
CA ILE A 9 3.13 -51.62 13.33
C ILE A 9 1.66 -51.91 13.07
N ASP A 10 1.40 -53.16 12.68
CA ASP A 10 0.08 -53.77 12.59
C ASP A 10 -0.22 -54.47 13.94
N ALA A 11 -1.39 -54.19 14.51
CA ALA A 11 -1.91 -54.92 15.65
C ALA A 11 -3.43 -54.99 15.57
N GLY A 12 -3.91 -56.13 15.05
CA GLY A 12 -4.85 -56.97 15.78
C GLY A 12 -6.32 -56.56 15.78
N HIS A 13 -7.08 -57.31 14.99
CA HIS A 13 -8.54 -57.35 14.88
C HIS A 13 -9.33 -57.60 16.19
N GLY A 14 -10.48 -56.92 16.30
CA GLY A 14 -11.74 -57.44 16.86
C GLY A 14 -12.63 -56.37 17.52
N PRO A 15 -13.97 -56.56 17.61
CA PRO A 15 -14.94 -57.13 16.67
C PRO A 15 -15.90 -56.05 16.10
N GLU A 16 -16.62 -56.40 15.03
CA GLU A 16 -17.62 -55.56 14.37
C GLU A 16 -18.77 -55.16 15.30
N VAL A 17 -19.02 -53.84 15.40
CA VAL A 17 -20.33 -53.31 15.77
C VAL A 17 -20.77 -52.40 14.64
N GLY A 18 -21.74 -52.89 13.86
CA GLY A 18 -22.41 -52.13 12.83
C GLY A 18 -23.07 -50.90 13.44
N ILE A 19 -22.52 -49.73 13.12
CA ILE A 19 -23.21 -48.46 13.20
C ILE A 19 -23.08 -47.87 11.81
N ALA A 20 -24.23 -47.70 11.15
CA ALA A 20 -24.36 -47.12 9.84
C ALA A 20 -23.33 -46.00 9.66
N ALA A 21 -22.52 -46.11 8.60
CA ALA A 21 -21.67 -45.03 8.14
C ALA A 21 -22.59 -43.87 7.73
N LEU A 22 -22.98 -43.06 8.71
CA LEU A 22 -23.15 -41.64 8.51
C LEU A 22 -21.82 -41.20 7.93
N GLU A 23 -21.79 -41.06 6.61
CA GLU A 23 -20.81 -40.25 5.90
C GLU A 23 -20.76 -38.92 6.65
N LYS A 24 -19.81 -38.84 7.59
CA LYS A 24 -19.38 -37.58 8.15
C LYS A 24 -18.72 -36.87 6.98
N LYS A 25 -19.52 -36.12 6.21
CA LYS A 25 -19.02 -35.02 5.42
C LYS A 25 -18.03 -34.29 6.32
N PRO A 26 -16.74 -34.22 5.96
CA PRO A 26 -15.78 -33.54 6.79
C PRO A 26 -16.34 -32.15 7.02
N ILE A 27 -16.48 -31.78 8.29
CA ILE A 27 -16.91 -30.45 8.69
C ILE A 27 -15.92 -29.52 8.02
N GLY A 28 -16.40 -28.81 6.99
CA GLY A 28 -15.58 -27.95 6.17
C GLY A 28 -14.79 -27.02 7.08
N ARG A 29 -13.46 -27.08 6.99
CA ARG A 29 -12.65 -25.93 7.39
C ARG A 29 -13.17 -24.73 6.61
N ILE A 30 -12.99 -23.52 7.12
CA ILE A 30 -13.44 -22.28 6.48
C ILE A 30 -12.98 -22.14 5.00
N GLY A 31 -12.01 -22.95 4.54
CA GLY A 31 -11.76 -23.25 3.12
C GLY A 31 -12.77 -24.17 2.42
N ALA A 32 -14.06 -24.11 2.76
CA ALA A 32 -15.12 -24.93 2.15
C ALA A 32 -16.00 -24.15 1.15
N LEU A 33 -15.63 -22.91 0.81
CA LEU A 33 -16.34 -22.05 -0.15
C LEU A 33 -15.59 -21.88 -1.48
N PHE A 34 -14.28 -22.13 -1.50
CA PHE A 34 -13.44 -21.98 -2.70
C PHE A 34 -12.66 -23.28 -2.95
N PRO A 35 -12.51 -23.71 -4.21
CA PRO A 35 -11.62 -24.83 -4.58
C PRO A 35 -10.19 -24.58 -4.12
N ASP A 36 -9.42 -25.64 -3.88
CA ASP A 36 -7.98 -25.51 -3.62
C ASP A 36 -7.30 -25.02 -4.90
N PRO A 37 -6.62 -23.86 -4.90
CA PRO A 37 -6.00 -23.31 -6.09
C PRO A 37 -4.79 -24.12 -6.60
N LEU A 38 -4.36 -25.17 -5.89
CA LEU A 38 -3.26 -26.05 -6.28
C LEU A 38 -3.72 -27.39 -6.90
N ASP A 39 -5.02 -27.68 -6.86
CA ASP A 39 -5.57 -28.86 -7.54
C ASP A 39 -5.68 -28.62 -9.05
N ASP A 40 -5.74 -29.71 -9.83
CA ASP A 40 -6.00 -29.64 -11.27
C ASP A 40 -7.44 -29.16 -11.52
N ASP A 41 -7.62 -28.32 -12.55
CA ASP A 41 -8.94 -27.87 -12.99
C ASP A 41 -9.84 -29.08 -13.35
N ALA A 42 -11.09 -29.04 -12.92
CA ALA A 42 -12.12 -30.03 -13.23
C ALA A 42 -13.08 -29.53 -14.31
N ASP A 43 -13.63 -30.46 -15.10
CA ASP A 43 -14.61 -30.13 -16.16
C ASP A 43 -15.91 -29.49 -15.60
N ASP A 44 -16.19 -29.68 -14.31
CA ASP A 44 -17.33 -29.12 -13.59
C ASP A 44 -16.99 -27.89 -12.73
N ASP A 45 -15.78 -27.34 -12.85
CA ASP A 45 -15.40 -26.10 -12.17
C ASP A 45 -16.27 -24.91 -12.60
N GLU A 46 -16.52 -24.03 -11.63
CA GLU A 46 -17.28 -22.82 -11.88
C GLU A 46 -16.50 -21.86 -12.79
N VAL A 47 -17.05 -21.60 -13.98
CA VAL A 47 -16.45 -20.64 -14.91
C VAL A 47 -16.78 -19.20 -14.51
N VAL A 48 -15.77 -18.46 -14.06
CA VAL A 48 -15.90 -17.05 -13.70
C VAL A 48 -15.55 -16.13 -14.87
N VAL A 49 -16.57 -15.61 -15.57
CA VAL A 49 -16.38 -14.63 -16.66
C VAL A 49 -15.95 -13.28 -16.09
N THR A 50 -14.79 -12.75 -16.49
CA THR A 50 -14.25 -11.49 -15.96
C THR A 50 -13.52 -10.65 -17.02
N THR A 51 -13.15 -9.41 -16.69
CA THR A 51 -12.35 -8.52 -17.55
C THR A 51 -10.95 -8.34 -16.98
N ARG A 52 -9.97 -7.96 -17.83
CA ARG A 52 -8.61 -7.63 -17.36
C ARG A 52 -8.60 -6.55 -16.26
N ARG A 53 -9.48 -5.56 -16.36
CA ARG A 53 -9.62 -4.50 -15.36
C ARG A 53 -10.13 -5.05 -14.03
N ALA A 54 -11.12 -5.94 -14.07
CA ALA A 54 -11.64 -6.60 -12.87
C ALA A 54 -10.60 -7.51 -12.21
N ILE A 55 -9.81 -8.27 -12.99
CA ILE A 55 -8.67 -9.04 -12.47
C ILE A 55 -7.67 -8.12 -11.77
N GLY A 56 -7.31 -7.00 -12.40
CA GLY A 56 -6.39 -6.02 -11.83
C GLY A 56 -6.87 -5.45 -10.49
N ARG A 57 -8.17 -5.17 -10.35
CA ARG A 57 -8.76 -4.69 -9.09
C ARG A 57 -8.67 -5.73 -7.96
N VAL A 58 -8.94 -7.00 -8.28
CA VAL A 58 -8.81 -8.10 -7.29
C VAL A 58 -7.35 -8.27 -6.87
N ALA A 59 -6.42 -8.27 -7.83
CA ALA A 59 -4.98 -8.39 -7.55
C ALA A 59 -4.44 -7.23 -6.71
N LEU A 60 -4.93 -6.01 -6.95
CA LEU A 60 -4.59 -4.82 -6.17
C LEU A 60 -5.00 -5.00 -4.71
N VAL A 61 -6.26 -5.39 -4.45
CA VAL A 61 -6.74 -5.62 -3.08
C VAL A 61 -5.97 -6.75 -2.41
N ALA A 62 -5.71 -7.86 -3.10
CA ALA A 62 -4.92 -8.96 -2.56
C ALA A 62 -3.51 -8.52 -2.13
N THR A 63 -2.88 -7.65 -2.92
CA THR A 63 -1.55 -7.09 -2.63
C THR A 63 -1.59 -6.20 -1.38
N GLU A 64 -2.62 -5.36 -1.24
CA GLU A 64 -2.82 -4.53 -0.05
C GLU A 64 -3.11 -5.37 1.20
N THR A 65 -3.94 -6.41 1.07
CA THR A 65 -4.22 -7.36 2.14
C THR A 65 -2.94 -8.04 2.63
N ALA A 66 -2.14 -8.61 1.72
CA ALA A 66 -0.89 -9.27 2.07
C ALA A 66 0.13 -8.29 2.68
N SER A 67 0.29 -7.11 2.09
CA SER A 67 1.19 -6.07 2.57
C SER A 67 0.83 -5.63 3.99
N ARG A 68 -0.46 -5.44 4.25
CA ARG A 68 -0.94 -5.13 5.60
C ARG A 68 -0.65 -6.26 6.58
N PHE A 69 -1.01 -7.49 6.23
CA PHE A 69 -0.88 -8.63 7.13
C PHE A 69 0.59 -8.84 7.54
N GLN A 70 1.52 -8.63 6.62
CA GLN A 70 2.95 -8.62 6.92
C GLN A 70 3.36 -7.41 7.78
N ARG A 71 2.94 -6.19 7.41
CA ARG A 71 3.28 -4.94 8.12
C ARG A 71 2.80 -4.93 9.57
N GLU A 72 1.61 -5.47 9.82
CA GLU A 72 0.96 -5.48 11.14
C GLU A 72 1.11 -6.82 11.88
N ALA A 73 1.87 -7.76 11.32
CA ALA A 73 2.03 -9.12 11.86
C ALA A 73 0.70 -9.78 12.22
N VAL A 74 -0.29 -9.65 11.34
CA VAL A 74 -1.62 -10.24 11.52
C VAL A 74 -1.48 -11.77 11.49
N GLY A 75 -1.85 -12.43 12.58
CA GLY A 75 -1.74 -13.89 12.74
C GLY A 75 -2.73 -14.74 11.93
N HIS A 76 -3.35 -14.15 10.91
CA HIS A 76 -4.26 -14.82 9.98
C HIS A 76 -3.60 -14.90 8.61
N ASP A 77 -4.06 -15.85 7.79
CA ASP A 77 -3.61 -15.96 6.42
C ASP A 77 -4.32 -14.91 5.52
N PRO A 78 -3.60 -14.15 4.68
CA PRO A 78 -4.19 -13.13 3.80
C PRO A 78 -5.21 -13.71 2.81
N MET A 79 -4.95 -14.91 2.27
CA MET A 79 -5.88 -15.58 1.35
C MET A 79 -7.20 -15.90 2.03
N SER A 80 -7.15 -16.31 3.31
CA SER A 80 -8.33 -16.50 4.14
C SER A 80 -9.13 -15.21 4.31
N TRP A 81 -8.49 -14.03 4.26
CA TRP A 81 -9.23 -12.76 4.24
C TRP A 81 -9.99 -12.55 2.93
N MET A 82 -9.32 -12.84 1.80
CA MET A 82 -9.87 -12.68 0.46
C MET A 82 -11.08 -13.59 0.18
N PHE A 83 -11.09 -14.79 0.76
CA PHE A 83 -12.12 -15.82 0.55
C PHE A 83 -13.26 -15.81 1.57
N SER A 84 -13.11 -15.11 2.69
CA SER A 84 -14.18 -15.07 3.69
C SER A 84 -15.20 -13.97 3.34
N PRO A 85 -16.51 -14.20 3.55
CA PRO A 85 -17.53 -13.16 3.60
C PRO A 85 -17.13 -11.97 4.48
N ARG A 86 -17.34 -10.74 4.01
CA ARG A 86 -17.02 -9.51 4.76
C ARG A 86 -18.17 -8.52 4.82
N ARG A 87 -18.33 -7.87 5.96
CA ARG A 87 -19.36 -6.83 6.17
C ARG A 87 -19.17 -5.60 5.28
N VAL A 88 -17.92 -5.25 4.99
CA VAL A 88 -17.59 -4.16 4.04
C VAL A 88 -18.07 -4.44 2.60
N PHE A 89 -18.35 -5.70 2.28
CA PHE A 89 -18.86 -6.16 0.99
C PHE A 89 -20.26 -6.77 1.08
N ASP A 90 -21.04 -6.38 2.10
CA ASP A 90 -22.42 -6.86 2.32
C ASP A 90 -22.52 -8.40 2.39
N GLY A 91 -21.50 -9.05 2.93
CA GLY A 91 -21.43 -10.51 3.08
C GLY A 91 -20.83 -11.25 1.88
N ALA A 92 -20.43 -10.56 0.81
CA ALA A 92 -19.65 -11.18 -0.26
C ALA A 92 -18.19 -11.40 0.15
N ALA A 93 -17.52 -12.36 -0.49
CA ALA A 93 -16.07 -12.53 -0.39
C ALA A 93 -15.35 -11.42 -1.19
N ALA A 94 -14.14 -11.06 -0.76
CA ALA A 94 -13.39 -9.98 -1.39
C ALA A 94 -12.97 -10.33 -2.83
N ILE A 95 -12.63 -11.59 -3.09
CA ILE A 95 -12.23 -12.09 -4.41
C ILE A 95 -13.33 -11.84 -5.48
N ASP A 96 -14.60 -11.92 -5.07
CA ASP A 96 -15.74 -11.69 -5.95
C ASP A 96 -16.14 -10.21 -5.99
N ALA A 97 -16.27 -9.58 -4.82
CA ALA A 97 -16.74 -8.21 -4.70
C ALA A 97 -15.78 -7.21 -5.35
N CYS A 98 -14.47 -7.39 -5.18
CA CYS A 98 -13.46 -6.42 -5.65
C CYS A 98 -13.31 -6.39 -7.17
N ARG A 99 -14.08 -7.19 -7.92
CA ARG A 99 -14.23 -7.04 -9.36
C ARG A 99 -14.86 -5.69 -9.72
N ASP A 100 -15.73 -5.18 -8.84
CA ASP A 100 -16.36 -3.86 -8.94
C ASP A 100 -15.46 -2.75 -8.39
N ARG A 101 -15.58 -1.56 -8.99
CA ARG A 101 -14.74 -0.40 -8.64
C ARG A 101 -14.91 -0.01 -7.17
N ASP A 102 -16.14 0.13 -6.71
CA ASP A 102 -16.40 0.67 -5.36
C ASP A 102 -15.98 -0.32 -4.26
N ALA A 103 -16.20 -1.61 -4.48
CA ALA A 103 -15.72 -2.65 -3.57
C ALA A 103 -14.18 -2.72 -3.55
N CYS A 104 -13.52 -2.58 -4.71
CA CYS A 104 -12.06 -2.47 -4.76
C CYS A 104 -11.55 -1.28 -3.94
N MET A 105 -12.12 -0.09 -4.13
CA MET A 105 -11.76 1.11 -3.35
C MET A 105 -11.96 0.88 -1.85
N ARG A 106 -13.10 0.30 -1.45
CA ARG A 106 -13.33 -0.05 -0.04
C ARG A 106 -12.25 -0.99 0.49
N GLY A 107 -11.91 -2.07 -0.24
CA GLY A 107 -10.87 -3.01 0.15
C GLY A 107 -9.49 -2.34 0.35
N ILE A 108 -9.13 -1.43 -0.56
CA ILE A 108 -7.90 -0.63 -0.44
C ILE A 108 -7.94 0.22 0.84
N LEU A 109 -9.03 0.92 1.12
CA LEU A 109 -9.15 1.75 2.33
C LEU A 109 -9.06 0.92 3.62
N VAL A 110 -9.69 -0.27 3.66
CA VAL A 110 -9.60 -1.16 4.83
C VAL A 110 -8.14 -1.53 5.14
N HIS A 111 -7.34 -1.86 4.12
CA HIS A 111 -5.96 -2.30 4.32
C HIS A 111 -4.93 -1.16 4.37
N GLY A 112 -5.16 -0.10 3.60
CA GLY A 112 -4.31 1.09 3.56
C GLY A 112 -4.36 1.90 4.86
N LEU A 113 -5.55 2.06 5.44
CA LEU A 113 -5.75 2.79 6.69
C LEU A 113 -5.68 1.92 7.96
N GLY A 114 -5.46 0.60 7.79
CA GLY A 114 -5.37 -0.33 8.93
C GLY A 114 -6.69 -0.49 9.70
N LEU A 115 -7.85 -0.33 9.05
CA LEU A 115 -9.17 -0.45 9.70
C LEU A 115 -9.44 -1.87 10.19
N GLY A 116 -10.48 -2.10 10.99
CA GLY A 116 -10.84 -3.47 11.40
C GLY A 116 -11.01 -4.42 10.20
N LEU A 117 -10.52 -5.66 10.32
CA LEU A 117 -10.58 -6.66 9.23
C LEU A 117 -12.00 -7.06 8.81
N ASP A 118 -13.01 -6.71 9.61
CA ASP A 118 -14.43 -6.90 9.30
C ASP A 118 -15.22 -5.61 9.63
N VAL A 119 -14.70 -4.48 9.12
CA VAL A 119 -15.34 -3.17 9.26
C VAL A 119 -16.66 -3.11 8.49
N GLU A 120 -17.59 -2.29 8.99
CA GLU A 120 -18.87 -2.02 8.33
C GLU A 120 -18.70 -1.23 7.04
N ARG A 121 -19.49 -1.56 6.03
CA ARG A 121 -19.55 -0.81 4.77
C ARG A 121 -19.81 0.69 4.99
N SER A 122 -20.79 1.02 5.83
CA SER A 122 -21.19 2.42 6.09
C SER A 122 -20.07 3.26 6.71
N ALA A 123 -19.19 2.65 7.50
CA ALA A 123 -18.04 3.34 8.09
C ALA A 123 -16.99 3.70 7.02
N VAL A 124 -16.80 2.84 6.02
CA VAL A 124 -15.89 3.11 4.89
C VAL A 124 -16.52 4.08 3.90
N ASP A 125 -17.83 3.93 3.62
CA ASP A 125 -18.55 4.84 2.73
C ASP A 125 -18.58 6.27 3.28
N ALA A 126 -18.60 6.46 4.61
CA ALA A 126 -18.47 7.78 5.23
C ALA A 126 -17.09 8.44 4.99
N LEU A 127 -16.02 7.65 4.87
CA LEU A 127 -14.68 8.15 4.49
C LEU A 127 -14.61 8.53 3.01
N LEU A 128 -15.38 7.85 2.16
CA LEU A 128 -15.49 8.18 0.73
C LEU A 128 -16.39 9.40 0.49
N ALA A 129 -17.34 9.68 1.40
CA ALA A 129 -18.30 10.77 1.27
C ALA A 129 -17.79 12.12 1.81
N SER A 130 -16.66 12.17 2.53
CA SER A 130 -16.12 13.42 3.10
C SER A 130 -15.59 14.41 2.06
N ASP A 131 -15.57 14.01 0.78
CA ASP A 131 -15.10 14.82 -0.36
C ASP A 131 -16.26 15.38 -1.21
N GLY A 132 -17.50 15.31 -0.71
CA GLY A 132 -18.74 15.51 -1.49
C GLY A 132 -19.36 16.91 -1.51
N GLU A 133 -18.72 17.95 -0.98
CA GLU A 133 -19.13 19.34 -1.17
C GLU A 133 -17.89 20.17 -1.53
N ASP A 134 -17.77 20.53 -2.82
CA ASP A 134 -16.66 21.25 -3.47
C ASP A 134 -15.44 20.41 -3.89
N ASP A 135 -15.60 19.51 -4.86
CA ASP A 135 -14.82 19.57 -6.11
C ASP A 135 -15.41 18.61 -7.14
N ASP A 136 -15.45 19.05 -8.39
CA ASP A 136 -15.64 18.16 -9.54
C ASP A 136 -14.49 17.13 -9.50
N PHE A 137 -14.76 15.95 -8.93
CA PHE A 137 -13.88 14.79 -8.96
C PHE A 137 -13.75 14.34 -10.42
N ASP A 138 -12.87 15.02 -11.15
CA ASP A 138 -12.67 14.82 -12.58
C ASP A 138 -12.17 13.38 -12.78
N GLU A 139 -12.89 12.59 -13.58
CA GLU A 139 -12.53 11.22 -13.94
C GLU A 139 -11.12 11.12 -14.58
N SER A 140 -10.47 12.27 -14.85
CA SER A 140 -9.12 12.40 -15.38
C SER A 140 -8.01 12.02 -14.39
N GLU A 141 -8.17 12.14 -13.07
CA GLU A 141 -7.05 11.89 -12.12
C GLU A 141 -6.64 10.41 -12.04
N PHE A 142 -7.59 9.51 -12.29
CA PHE A 142 -7.32 8.07 -12.43
C PHE A 142 -6.60 7.75 -13.75
N ASP A 143 -6.77 8.57 -14.79
CA ASP A 143 -6.11 8.43 -16.09
C ASP A 143 -4.71 9.06 -16.09
N TYR A 144 -4.45 10.08 -15.25
CA TYR A 144 -3.13 10.71 -15.12
C TYR A 144 -2.07 9.83 -14.43
N LEU A 145 -2.46 8.96 -13.49
CA LEU A 145 -1.54 8.05 -12.82
C LEU A 145 -1.07 6.87 -13.70
N TYR A 146 -1.78 6.55 -14.79
CA TYR A 146 -1.50 5.39 -15.65
C TYR A 146 -1.61 5.62 -17.18
N GLY A 147 -1.91 6.84 -17.66
CA GLY A 147 -2.10 7.19 -19.07
C GLY A 147 -1.14 8.30 -19.53
N GLY A 148 -0.29 8.01 -20.53
CA GLY A 148 0.71 8.95 -21.04
C GLY A 148 0.19 9.89 -22.12
N GLY A 149 0.60 11.18 -22.06
CA GLY A 149 0.62 12.06 -23.23
C GLY A 149 0.44 13.57 -23.00
N ALA A 150 1.56 14.30 -23.01
CA ALA A 150 1.83 15.65 -23.54
C ALA A 150 0.72 16.73 -23.65
N GLY A 151 1.00 17.92 -23.10
CA GLY A 151 0.35 19.18 -23.48
C GLY A 151 1.00 20.41 -22.82
N ALA A 152 1.38 21.41 -23.62
CA ALA A 152 2.26 22.52 -23.25
C ALA A 152 1.54 23.84 -22.91
N GLY A 153 2.17 24.64 -22.04
CA GLY A 153 2.36 26.08 -22.23
C GLY A 153 1.28 27.04 -21.69
N GLY A 154 1.72 28.05 -20.91
CA GLY A 154 0.92 29.26 -20.65
C GLY A 154 1.34 30.08 -19.43
N SER A 155 2.37 30.89 -19.56
CA SER A 155 2.82 31.90 -18.57
C SER A 155 2.03 33.20 -18.70
N SER A 156 1.46 33.75 -17.61
CA SER A 156 1.46 35.21 -17.32
C SER A 156 0.76 35.61 -15.99
N GLN A 157 0.66 34.71 -15.01
CA GLN A 157 -0.03 34.94 -13.72
C GLN A 157 0.90 34.74 -12.52
N SER A 158 2.22 34.86 -12.72
CA SER A 158 3.22 34.29 -11.83
C SER A 158 3.54 35.14 -10.59
N ASP A 159 3.46 36.47 -10.63
CA ASP A 159 4.06 37.28 -9.54
C ASP A 159 3.12 37.60 -8.37
N ARG A 160 1.81 37.74 -8.61
CA ARG A 160 0.84 37.88 -7.49
C ARG A 160 0.51 36.54 -6.85
N ASP A 161 0.51 35.47 -7.63
CA ASP A 161 0.45 34.11 -7.10
C ASP A 161 1.74 33.70 -6.40
N ALA A 162 2.93 34.18 -6.78
CA ALA A 162 4.18 33.80 -6.11
C ALA A 162 4.21 34.22 -4.63
N VAL A 163 3.68 35.41 -4.31
CA VAL A 163 3.61 35.89 -2.92
C VAL A 163 2.56 35.13 -2.10
N ALA A 164 1.42 34.77 -2.70
CA ALA A 164 0.40 33.93 -2.06
C ALA A 164 0.76 32.43 -2.01
N ARG A 165 1.61 31.95 -2.94
CA ARG A 165 2.16 30.58 -2.96
C ARG A 165 3.32 30.40 -1.97
N SER A 166 4.02 31.49 -1.61
CA SER A 166 5.10 31.50 -0.61
C SER A 166 4.60 31.31 0.84
N THR A 167 3.30 31.40 1.09
CA THR A 167 2.72 31.25 2.45
C THR A 167 2.06 29.89 2.66
N ARG A 168 1.85 29.11 1.59
CA ARG A 168 1.28 27.77 1.68
C ARG A 168 2.39 26.79 2.00
N LEU A 169 2.16 26.00 3.03
CA LEU A 169 2.99 24.85 3.38
C LEU A 169 2.97 23.87 2.21
N ARG A 170 4.14 23.35 1.87
CA ARG A 170 4.31 22.36 0.81
C ARG A 170 5.31 21.31 1.24
N LEU A 171 5.12 20.10 0.76
CA LEU A 171 6.08 19.03 0.95
C LEU A 171 7.31 19.27 0.07
N PHE A 172 8.47 19.19 0.70
CA PHE A 172 9.77 19.18 0.03
C PHE A 172 10.48 17.87 0.36
N THR A 173 11.22 17.34 -0.61
CA THR A 173 12.19 16.27 -0.38
C THR A 173 13.59 16.76 -0.69
N ALA A 174 14.58 16.18 -0.03
CA ALA A 174 15.97 16.44 -0.30
C ALA A 174 16.78 15.14 -0.25
N THR A 175 17.75 15.02 -1.15
CA THR A 175 18.70 13.90 -1.16
C THR A 175 20.13 14.42 -1.11
N ILE A 176 20.98 13.70 -0.39
CA ILE A 176 22.41 13.98 -0.26
C ILE A 176 23.14 12.67 -0.53
N ALA A 177 24.14 12.70 -1.40
CA ALA A 177 25.09 11.61 -1.59
C ALA A 177 26.50 12.21 -1.69
N GLU A 178 27.31 12.00 -0.66
CA GLU A 178 28.66 12.53 -0.55
C GLU A 178 29.62 11.41 -0.15
N THR A 179 30.83 11.39 -0.70
CA THR A 179 31.89 10.47 -0.29
C THR A 179 33.07 11.25 0.29
N ARG A 180 33.43 11.00 1.55
CA ARG A 180 34.59 11.60 2.23
C ARG A 180 35.33 10.57 3.07
N GLU A 181 36.66 10.62 3.06
CA GLU A 181 37.52 9.82 3.93
C GLU A 181 37.15 8.33 4.02
N ASN A 182 36.92 7.70 2.85
CA ASN A 182 36.54 6.29 2.73
C ASN A 182 35.18 5.93 3.37
N ARG A 183 34.30 6.93 3.50
CA ARG A 183 32.90 6.76 3.93
C ARG A 183 31.98 7.44 2.93
N MET A 184 30.94 6.72 2.52
CA MET A 184 29.85 7.26 1.72
C MET A 184 28.68 7.59 2.64
N LEU A 185 28.29 8.86 2.67
CA LEU A 185 27.08 9.33 3.33
C LEU A 185 25.98 9.45 2.28
N GLN A 186 24.87 8.76 2.52
CA GLN A 186 23.63 8.95 1.76
C GLN A 186 22.53 9.36 2.73
N ALA A 187 21.78 10.40 2.41
CA ALA A 187 20.68 10.88 3.22
C ALA A 187 19.48 11.25 2.37
N PHE A 188 18.30 11.02 2.94
CA PHE A 188 17.01 11.46 2.43
C PHE A 188 16.31 12.24 3.52
N HIS A 189 15.71 13.36 3.14
CA HIS A 189 14.88 14.19 4.00
C HIS A 189 13.54 14.47 3.30
N ALA A 190 12.45 14.43 4.04
CA ALA A 190 11.16 14.97 3.61
C ALA A 190 10.59 15.83 4.73
N SER A 191 10.16 17.04 4.42
CA SER A 191 9.42 17.85 5.38
C SER A 191 8.52 18.85 4.71
N VAL A 192 7.56 19.35 5.46
CA VAL A 192 6.71 20.44 5.00
C VAL A 192 7.37 21.77 5.36
N ALA A 193 7.46 22.65 4.39
CA ALA A 193 8.10 23.95 4.53
C ALA A 193 7.42 24.99 3.63
N ARG A 194 7.74 26.27 3.83
CA ARG A 194 7.26 27.36 2.98
C ARG A 194 8.15 27.57 1.76
N SER A 195 9.40 27.13 1.84
CA SER A 195 10.39 27.29 0.77
C SER A 195 11.53 26.28 0.87
N ALA A 196 12.22 26.06 -0.24
CA ALA A 196 13.45 25.25 -0.26
C ALA A 196 14.58 25.85 0.59
N ALA A 197 14.61 27.17 0.80
CA ALA A 197 15.59 27.83 1.67
C ALA A 197 15.41 27.44 3.14
N GLU A 198 14.16 27.28 3.59
CA GLU A 198 13.84 26.80 4.93
C GLU A 198 14.30 25.35 5.13
N VAL A 199 14.08 24.48 4.14
CA VAL A 199 14.58 23.09 4.15
C VAL A 199 16.10 23.08 4.18
N ARG A 200 16.77 23.90 3.37
CA ARG A 200 18.23 24.03 3.36
C ARG A 200 18.78 24.48 4.72
N ALA A 201 18.13 25.43 5.39
CA ALA A 201 18.53 25.85 6.73
C ALA A 201 18.42 24.72 7.76
N ARG A 202 17.36 23.89 7.68
CA ARG A 202 17.20 22.69 8.52
C ARG A 202 18.30 21.66 8.26
N LEU A 203 18.62 21.41 6.98
CA LEU A 203 19.71 20.50 6.61
C LEU A 203 21.07 21.03 7.09
N ALA A 204 21.33 22.33 6.99
CA ALA A 204 22.58 22.94 7.46
C ALA A 204 22.77 22.76 8.96
N GLY A 205 21.70 22.87 9.75
CA GLY A 205 21.73 22.61 11.19
C GLY A 205 22.03 21.15 11.56
N ARG A 206 21.69 20.20 10.68
CA ARG A 206 21.83 18.75 10.93
C ARG A 206 23.10 18.14 10.36
N PHE A 207 23.43 18.49 9.12
CA PHE A 207 24.52 17.89 8.35
C PHE A 207 25.70 18.86 8.14
N GLY A 208 25.55 20.12 8.56
CA GLY A 208 26.51 21.19 8.29
C GLY A 208 26.22 21.92 6.97
N PRO A 209 26.73 23.16 6.83
CA PRO A 209 26.42 24.03 5.70
C PRO A 209 26.87 23.44 4.36
N ASP A 210 28.06 22.85 4.29
CA ASP A 210 28.62 22.29 3.06
C ASP A 210 27.74 21.18 2.45
N LEU A 211 27.22 20.28 3.28
CA LEU A 211 26.35 19.19 2.84
C LEU A 211 24.94 19.67 2.49
N ALA A 212 24.46 20.72 3.16
CA ALA A 212 23.16 21.32 2.87
C ALA A 212 23.16 22.10 1.54
N ASP A 213 24.27 22.72 1.18
CA ASP A 213 24.45 23.38 -0.11
C ASP A 213 24.53 22.37 -1.27
N ALA A 214 25.11 21.20 -1.02
CA ALA A 214 25.19 20.11 -2.00
C ALA A 214 23.89 19.29 -2.13
N ALA A 215 22.89 19.51 -1.27
CA ALA A 215 21.65 18.74 -1.28
C ALA A 215 20.77 19.06 -2.51
N ASP A 216 20.27 18.02 -3.18
CA ASP A 216 19.26 18.17 -4.23
C ASP A 216 17.88 18.27 -3.58
N ILE A 217 17.33 19.48 -3.51
CA ILE A 217 16.04 19.81 -2.88
C ILE A 217 14.97 19.98 -3.95
N ARG A 218 13.85 19.27 -3.80
CA ARG A 218 12.74 19.24 -4.76
C ARG A 218 11.39 19.44 -4.06
N LEU A 219 10.41 19.90 -4.83
CA LEU A 219 9.02 19.92 -4.40
C LEU A 219 8.41 18.53 -4.59
N GLY A 220 7.69 18.04 -3.58
CA GLY A 220 7.14 16.68 -3.59
C GLY A 220 8.24 15.60 -3.51
N ILE A 221 7.84 14.35 -3.68
CA ILE A 221 8.74 13.19 -3.75
C ILE A 221 8.80 12.68 -5.19
N HIS A 222 9.97 12.21 -5.62
CA HIS A 222 10.14 11.47 -6.86
C HIS A 222 10.48 10.00 -6.53
N PRO A 223 9.48 9.12 -6.42
CA PRO A 223 9.65 7.76 -5.90
C PRO A 223 10.64 6.92 -6.73
N SER A 224 10.76 7.21 -8.03
CA SER A 224 11.67 6.48 -8.92
C SER A 224 13.11 7.02 -8.92
N ALA A 225 13.44 8.02 -8.08
CA ALA A 225 14.80 8.54 -8.02
C ALA A 225 15.73 7.50 -7.34
N PRO A 226 16.95 7.25 -7.85
CA PRO A 226 17.80 6.16 -7.37
C PRO A 226 18.06 6.15 -5.86
N LEU A 227 18.33 7.33 -5.27
CA LEU A 227 18.54 7.45 -3.82
C LEU A 227 17.25 7.27 -3.01
N VAL A 228 16.09 7.61 -3.58
CA VAL A 228 14.79 7.38 -2.93
C VAL A 228 14.47 5.89 -2.91
N ILE A 229 14.65 5.19 -4.03
CA ILE A 229 14.49 3.73 -4.11
C ILE A 229 15.42 3.03 -3.12
N ALA A 230 16.67 3.50 -3.01
CA ALA A 230 17.68 2.88 -2.16
C ALA A 230 17.45 3.11 -0.66
N LEU A 231 17.03 4.31 -0.26
CA LEU A 231 16.98 4.71 1.15
C LEU A 231 15.57 4.70 1.74
N VAL A 232 14.53 4.91 0.95
CA VAL A 232 13.18 5.15 1.45
C VAL A 232 12.34 3.90 1.28
N PRO A 233 11.98 3.20 2.37
CA PRO A 233 11.06 2.07 2.28
C PRO A 233 9.73 2.51 1.65
N SER A 234 9.13 1.65 0.81
CA SER A 234 7.88 1.97 0.10
C SER A 234 6.76 2.54 1.00
N PRO A 235 6.55 2.05 2.24
CA PRO A 235 5.54 2.64 3.14
C PRO A 235 5.85 4.09 3.54
N VAL A 236 7.14 4.43 3.70
CA VAL A 236 7.58 5.78 4.03
C VAL A 236 7.39 6.70 2.82
N ALA A 237 7.68 6.20 1.61
CA ALA A 237 7.43 6.94 0.37
C ALA A 237 5.94 7.22 0.18
N ALA A 238 5.06 6.23 0.40
CA ALA A 238 3.61 6.41 0.32
C ALA A 238 3.08 7.44 1.34
N MET A 239 3.55 7.38 2.60
CA MET A 239 3.22 8.38 3.62
C MET A 239 3.67 9.79 3.20
N ILE A 240 4.86 9.91 2.58
CA ILE A 240 5.35 11.18 2.08
C ILE A 240 4.48 11.69 0.92
N VAL A 241 4.05 10.83 -0.01
CA VAL A 241 3.11 11.21 -1.09
C VAL A 241 1.80 11.74 -0.50
N GLN A 242 1.19 11.00 0.42
CA GLN A 242 -0.06 11.39 1.09
C GLN A 242 0.07 12.72 1.85
N MET A 243 1.21 12.97 2.50
CA MET A 243 1.49 14.25 3.13
C MET A 243 1.62 15.40 2.12
N GLY A 244 2.03 15.11 0.89
CA GLY A 244 2.06 16.08 -0.21
C GLY A 244 0.67 16.56 -0.63
N GLU A 245 -0.34 15.71 -0.48
CA GLU A 245 -1.74 15.99 -0.83
C GLU A 245 -2.41 16.84 0.26
N ASP A 246 -2.11 16.61 1.55
CA ASP A 246 -2.67 17.37 2.68
C ASP A 246 -1.60 18.14 3.51
N CYS A 247 -0.95 19.10 2.84
CA CYS A 247 0.01 20.00 3.49
C CYS A 247 -0.63 21.08 4.39
N ALA A 248 -1.97 21.23 4.36
CA ALA A 248 -2.69 22.26 5.10
C ALA A 248 -3.09 21.83 6.52
N SER A 249 -3.09 20.53 6.80
CA SER A 249 -3.39 19.98 8.12
C SER A 249 -2.45 20.48 9.23
N SER A 250 -2.94 20.48 10.46
CA SER A 250 -2.14 20.83 11.64
C SER A 250 -0.96 19.87 11.85
N ALA A 251 -1.11 18.60 11.46
CA ALA A 251 -0.07 17.56 11.52
C ALA A 251 1.07 17.79 10.50
N ALA A 252 0.77 18.41 9.35
CA ALA A 252 1.77 18.72 8.32
C ALA A 252 2.89 19.63 8.84
N ARG A 253 2.59 20.52 9.81
CA ARG A 253 3.57 21.49 10.34
C ARG A 253 4.75 20.85 11.07
N THR A 254 4.56 19.66 11.62
CA THR A 254 5.59 18.93 12.36
C THR A 254 6.12 17.72 11.58
N PHE A 255 5.63 17.50 10.36
CA PHE A 255 6.04 16.37 9.55
C PHE A 255 7.50 16.54 9.10
N ALA A 256 8.31 15.56 9.51
CA ALA A 256 9.66 15.39 9.01
C ALA A 256 10.00 13.89 8.98
N VAL A 257 10.62 13.47 7.89
CA VAL A 257 11.23 12.15 7.73
C VAL A 257 12.69 12.38 7.41
N ASP A 258 13.55 11.69 8.13
CA ASP A 258 14.98 11.71 7.89
C ASP A 258 15.53 10.29 7.91
N ILE A 259 16.14 9.90 6.80
CA ILE A 259 16.80 8.60 6.68
C ILE A 259 18.24 8.86 6.29
N GLN A 260 19.15 8.21 7.01
CA GLN A 260 20.58 8.33 6.77
C GLN A 260 21.21 6.94 6.76
N GLN A 261 22.08 6.73 5.79
CA GLN A 261 22.93 5.57 5.71
C GLN A 261 24.39 6.02 5.56
N VAL A 262 25.27 5.40 6.34
CA VAL A 262 26.72 5.59 6.22
C VAL A 262 27.30 4.24 5.83
N ILE A 263 27.94 4.19 4.66
CA ILE A 263 28.61 2.99 4.16
C ILE A 263 30.10 3.20 4.32
N GLN A 264 30.75 2.27 5.00
CA GLN A 264 32.20 2.23 5.10
C GLN A 264 32.73 1.45 3.90
N ALA A 265 33.51 2.11 3.05
CA ALA A 265 34.14 1.50 1.88
C ALA A 265 35.44 0.78 2.27
#